data_AF-A0A2M8L9N2-F1
#
_entry.id   AF-A0A2M8L9N2-F1
#
_cell.length_a   1.000
_cell.length_b   1.000
_cell.length_c   1.000
_cell.angle_alpha   90.00
_cell.angle_beta   90.00
_cell.angle_gamma   90.00
#
_symmetry.space_group_name_H-M   'P 1'
#
loop_
_entity.id
_entity.type
_entity.pdbx_description
1 polymer ?
#
loop_
_entity_poly.entity_id
_entity_poly.type
_entity_poly.pdbx_seq_one_letter_code
_entity_poly.pdbx_strand_id
1 'polypeptide(L)'
;MKNIGNIFFAIFIIIFFIFGYFWYQKIAGSSEEVLVVAEKRVVSQEFLAAINKLRTIKINKAFFENESFRALQDFTPLIKIPANIGRANPFLPLQSR
;
A
#
# COMPACT_ATOMS: atom_id res chain seq x y z
N MET A 1 53.56 -24.04 -36.30
CA MET A 1 52.75 -22.80 -36.17
C MET A 1 51.23 -23.08 -36.19
N LYS A 2 50.73 -24.19 -35.61
CA LYS A 2 49.32 -24.60 -35.73
C LYS A 2 48.47 -24.29 -34.48
N ASN A 3 49.10 -23.81 -33.39
CA ASN A 3 48.44 -23.63 -32.09
C ASN A 3 48.26 -22.17 -31.69
N ILE A 4 48.97 -21.23 -32.36
CA ILE A 4 48.88 -19.80 -32.04
C ILE A 4 47.47 -19.25 -32.35
N GLY A 5 46.87 -19.63 -33.48
CA GLY A 5 45.52 -19.19 -33.86
C GLY A 5 44.43 -19.68 -32.90
N ASN A 6 44.54 -20.93 -32.43
CA ASN A 6 43.60 -21.52 -31.48
C ASN A 6 43.72 -20.86 -30.10
N ILE A 7 44.93 -20.44 -29.70
CA ILE A 7 45.18 -19.71 -28.45
C ILE A 7 44.57 -18.31 -28.53
N PHE A 8 44.76 -17.57 -29.64
CA PHE A 8 44.13 -16.27 -29.83
C PHE A 8 42.60 -16.35 -29.86
N PHE A 9 42.04 -17.39 -30.48
CA PHE A 9 40.60 -17.63 -30.51
C PHE A 9 40.03 -17.92 -29.11
N ALA A 10 40.73 -18.73 -28.31
CA ALA A 10 40.34 -19.00 -26.92
C ALA A 10 40.37 -17.73 -26.05
N ILE A 11 41.39 -16.89 -26.21
CA ILE A 11 41.51 -15.60 -25.48
C ILE A 11 40.37 -14.66 -25.88
N PHE A 12 40.03 -14.58 -27.17
CA PHE A 12 38.94 -13.74 -27.66
C PHE A 12 37.59 -14.14 -27.05
N ILE A 13 37.31 -15.44 -26.96
CA ILE A 13 36.09 -15.97 -26.33
C ILE A 13 36.02 -15.56 -24.86
N ILE A 14 37.12 -15.70 -24.12
CA ILE A 14 37.18 -15.32 -22.70
C ILE A 14 36.88 -13.83 -22.52
N ILE A 15 37.47 -12.97 -23.35
CA ILE A 15 37.21 -11.51 -23.31
C ILE A 15 35.74 -11.22 -23.63
N PHE A 16 35.16 -11.89 -24.62
CA PHE A 16 33.75 -11.71 -24.99
C PHE A 16 32.81 -12.05 -23.82
N PHE A 17 33.07 -13.15 -23.10
CA PHE A 17 32.29 -13.52 -21.92
C PHE A 17 32.46 -12.54 -20.76
N ILE A 18 33.67 -12.03 -20.51
CA ILE A 18 33.91 -11.01 -19.48
C ILE A 18 33.17 -9.72 -19.83
N PHE A 19 33.26 -9.26 -21.08
CA PHE A 19 32.59 -8.05 -21.54
C PHE A 19 31.06 -8.20 -21.46
N GLY A 20 30.54 -9.34 -21.91
CA GLY A 20 29.11 -9.67 -21.80
C GLY A 20 28.62 -9.72 -20.35
N TYR A 21 29.42 -10.27 -19.43
CA TYR A 21 29.11 -10.30 -18.00
C TYR A 21 29.05 -8.89 -17.38
N PHE A 22 30.03 -8.04 -17.66
CA PHE A 22 30.03 -6.64 -17.21
C PHE A 22 28.89 -5.82 -17.81
N TRP A 23 28.54 -6.08 -19.08
CA TRP A 23 27.45 -5.39 -19.76
C TRP A 23 26.07 -5.83 -19.22
N TYR A 24 25.89 -7.14 -18.97
CA TYR A 24 24.70 -7.68 -18.34
C TYR A 24 24.50 -7.14 -16.91
N GLN A 25 25.57 -7.04 -16.11
CA GLN A 25 25.52 -6.43 -14.78
C GLN A 25 25.05 -4.97 -14.82
N LYS A 26 25.50 -4.18 -15.81
CA LYS A 26 25.06 -2.77 -15.97
C LYS A 26 23.60 -2.64 -16.39
N ILE A 27 23.09 -3.55 -17.22
CA ILE A 27 21.70 -3.50 -17.69
C ILE A 27 20.75 -4.10 -16.65
N ALA A 28 21.12 -5.21 -16.01
CA ALA A 28 20.34 -5.82 -14.94
C ALA A 28 20.29 -4.95 -13.67
N GLY A 29 21.34 -4.14 -13.42
CA GLY A 29 21.35 -3.13 -12.35
C GLY A 29 20.60 -1.83 -12.67
N SER A 30 20.18 -1.64 -13.93
CA SER A 30 19.42 -0.49 -14.40
C SER A 30 17.94 -0.84 -14.52
N SER A 31 17.36 -1.43 -13.48
CA SER A 31 15.93 -1.22 -13.26
C SER A 31 15.79 0.20 -12.73
N GLU A 32 15.51 1.15 -13.62
CA GLU A 32 14.80 2.37 -13.21
C GLU A 32 13.45 1.91 -12.64
N GLU A 33 13.45 1.54 -11.36
CA GLU A 33 12.24 1.57 -10.53
C GLU A 33 11.80 3.03 -10.51
N VAL A 34 10.95 3.35 -11.48
CA VAL A 34 9.92 4.37 -11.49
C VAL A 34 9.77 4.99 -10.09
N LEU A 35 10.17 6.26 -9.97
CA LEU A 35 10.10 7.13 -8.78
C LEU A 35 8.70 7.28 -8.13
N VAL A 36 7.72 6.47 -8.52
CA VAL A 36 6.35 6.43 -7.97
C VAL A 36 6.23 5.46 -6.78
N VAL A 37 7.22 4.59 -6.56
CA VAL A 37 7.18 3.60 -5.46
C VAL A 37 7.61 4.19 -4.11
N ALA A 38 8.45 5.22 -4.08
CA ALA A 38 8.92 5.83 -2.83
C ALA A 38 7.76 6.47 -2.04
N GLU A 39 6.86 7.19 -2.72
CA GLU A 39 5.70 7.83 -2.08
C GLU A 39 4.67 6.79 -1.60
N LYS A 40 4.43 5.73 -2.38
CA LYS A 40 3.50 4.64 -2.01
C LYS A 40 4.02 3.79 -0.84
N ARG A 41 5.35 3.61 -0.72
CA ARG A 41 5.96 2.84 0.39
C ARG A 41 5.90 3.61 1.71
N VAL A 42 6.10 4.94 1.72
CA VAL A 42 6.02 5.75 2.95
C VAL A 42 4.60 5.76 3.54
N VAL A 43 3.58 5.99 2.70
CA VAL A 43 2.16 5.92 3.13
C VAL A 43 1.81 4.53 3.69
N SER A 44 2.40 3.46 3.13
CA SER A 44 2.14 2.10 3.63
C SER A 44 2.72 1.83 5.01
N GLN A 45 3.87 2.41 5.36
CA GLN A 45 4.50 2.18 6.66
C GLN A 45 3.79 2.94 7.78
N GLU A 46 3.42 4.20 7.55
CA GLU A 46 2.66 4.98 8.53
C GLU A 46 1.28 4.38 8.77
N PHE A 47 0.62 3.89 7.71
CA PHE A 47 -0.66 3.21 7.81
C PHE A 47 -0.55 1.90 8.61
N LEU A 48 0.47 1.06 8.35
CA LEU A 48 0.71 -0.16 9.12
C LEU A 48 1.08 0.16 10.58
N ALA A 49 1.84 1.21 10.84
CA ALA A 49 2.15 1.67 12.19
C ALA A 49 0.88 2.14 12.92
N ALA A 50 -0.02 2.86 12.24
CA ALA A 50 -1.31 3.28 12.79
C ALA A 50 -2.22 2.08 13.11
N ILE A 51 -2.29 1.08 12.23
CA ILE A 51 -3.03 -0.16 12.47
C ILE A 51 -2.47 -0.91 13.67
N ASN A 52 -1.14 -1.03 13.76
CA ASN A 52 -0.50 -1.69 14.89
C ASN A 52 -0.78 -0.95 16.20
N LYS A 53 -0.83 0.39 16.18
CA LYS A 53 -1.23 1.21 17.32
C LYS A 53 -2.69 1.01 17.69
N LEU A 54 -3.60 0.92 16.72
CA LEU A 54 -5.02 0.63 16.96
C LEU A 54 -5.21 -0.75 17.57
N ARG A 55 -4.44 -1.76 17.12
CA ARG A 55 -4.47 -3.12 17.67
C ARG A 55 -4.05 -3.19 19.15
N THR A 56 -3.18 -2.30 19.59
CA THR A 56 -2.68 -2.28 20.98
C THR A 56 -3.55 -1.47 21.93
N ILE A 57 -4.48 -0.66 21.41
CA ILE A 57 -5.44 0.08 22.24
C ILE A 57 -6.36 -0.92 22.95
N LYS A 58 -6.23 -0.96 24.28
CA LYS A 58 -7.15 -1.68 25.16
C LYS A 58 -8.07 -0.67 25.82
N ILE A 59 -9.37 -0.82 25.57
CA ILE A 59 -10.37 -0.03 26.28
C ILE A 59 -10.45 -0.56 27.72
N ASN A 60 -10.24 0.33 28.70
CA ASN A 60 -10.40 -0.02 30.10
C ASN A 60 -11.89 -0.24 30.42
N LYS A 61 -12.31 -1.51 30.50
CA LYS A 61 -13.70 -1.87 30.79
C LYS A 61 -14.15 -1.45 32.20
N ALA A 62 -13.24 -1.41 33.16
CA ALA A 62 -13.55 -1.02 34.53
C ALA A 62 -14.03 0.44 34.64
N PHE A 63 -13.61 1.30 33.70
CA PHE A 63 -14.13 2.67 33.62
C PHE A 63 -15.66 2.69 33.44
N PHE A 64 -16.20 1.80 32.61
CA PHE A 64 -17.63 1.72 32.31
C PHE A 64 -18.44 1.02 33.40
N GLU A 65 -17.76 0.35 34.34
CA GLU A 65 -18.38 -0.28 35.51
C GLU A 65 -18.55 0.69 36.68
N ASN A 66 -17.92 1.88 36.63
CA ASN A 66 -18.04 2.91 37.65
C ASN A 66 -19.49 3.42 37.76
N GLU A 67 -20.01 3.54 38.98
CA GLU A 67 -21.37 4.05 39.24
C GLU A 67 -21.59 5.47 38.71
N SER A 68 -20.56 6.32 38.76
CA SER A 68 -20.60 7.68 38.20
C SER A 68 -20.80 7.68 36.69
N PHE A 69 -20.19 6.72 35.98
CA PHE A 69 -20.38 6.57 34.54
C PHE A 69 -21.79 6.03 34.23
N ARG A 70 -22.27 5.07 35.03
CA ARG A 70 -23.62 4.49 34.89
C ARG A 70 -24.74 5.48 35.22
N ALA A 71 -24.47 6.46 36.07
CA ALA A 71 -25.41 7.52 36.42
C ALA A 71 -25.49 8.65 35.38
N LEU A 72 -24.63 8.63 34.34
CA LEU A 72 -24.69 9.64 33.28
C LEU A 72 -26.01 9.51 32.50
N GLN A 73 -26.75 10.60 32.47
CA GLN A 73 -27.98 10.71 31.70
C GLN A 73 -27.67 11.28 30.31
N ASP A 74 -28.24 10.66 29.28
CA ASP A 74 -28.20 11.20 27.93
C ASP A 74 -29.21 12.35 27.80
N PHE A 75 -28.71 13.55 27.52
CA PHE A 75 -29.50 14.75 27.28
C PHE A 75 -29.59 15.10 25.79
N THR A 76 -29.12 14.21 24.90
CA THR A 76 -29.22 14.41 23.46
C THR A 76 -30.70 14.54 23.10
N PRO A 77 -31.12 15.64 22.45
CA PRO A 77 -32.51 15.78 22.03
C PRO A 77 -32.83 14.66 21.05
N LEU A 78 -34.01 14.06 21.20
CA LEU A 78 -34.55 13.15 20.18
C LEU A 78 -34.76 13.94 18.89
N ILE A 79 -33.78 13.88 17.99
CA ILE A 79 -33.88 14.46 16.65
C ILE A 79 -34.92 13.63 15.90
N LYS A 80 -36.14 14.17 15.77
CA LYS A 80 -37.14 13.61 14.86
C LYS A 80 -36.61 13.81 13.45
N ILE A 81 -36.07 12.75 12.85
CA ILE A 81 -35.72 12.75 11.43
C ILE A 81 -37.03 12.99 10.66
N PRO A 82 -37.17 14.09 9.91
CA PRO A 82 -38.36 14.31 9.11
C PRO A 82 -38.44 13.19 8.07
N ALA A 83 -39.63 12.62 7.88
CA ALA A 83 -39.83 11.44 7.03
C ALA A 83 -39.39 11.63 5.58
N ASN A 84 -39.20 12.87 5.12
CA ASN A 84 -38.61 13.17 3.82
C ASN A 84 -38.17 14.65 3.76
N ILE A 85 -36.91 14.94 4.04
CA ILE A 85 -36.30 16.24 3.68
C ILE A 85 -35.51 16.02 2.40
N GLY A 86 -36.02 16.54 1.28
CA GLY A 86 -35.34 16.47 -0.01
C GLY A 86 -36.31 16.46 -1.19
N ARG A 87 -35.76 16.64 -2.39
CA ARG A 87 -36.50 16.39 -3.64
C ARG A 87 -36.58 14.87 -3.85
N ALA A 88 -37.68 14.39 -4.44
CA ALA A 88 -37.74 13.02 -4.93
C ALA A 88 -36.52 12.72 -5.81
N ASN A 89 -35.91 11.54 -5.63
CA ASN A 89 -34.73 11.14 -6.39
C ASN A 89 -35.05 11.17 -7.90
N PRO A 90 -34.46 12.09 -8.69
CA PRO A 90 -34.74 12.18 -10.12
C PRO A 90 -34.14 11.02 -10.93
N PHE A 91 -33.31 10.18 -10.28
CA PHE A 91 -32.69 8.99 -10.85
C PHE A 91 -33.42 7.70 -10.44
N LEU A 92 -34.58 7.78 -9.77
CA LEU A 92 -35.37 6.58 -9.51
C LEU A 92 -35.78 5.96 -10.87
N PRO A 93 -35.56 4.65 -11.10
CA PRO A 93 -35.96 4.02 -12.36
C PRO A 93 -37.44 4.28 -12.62
N LEU A 94 -37.78 4.68 -13.84
CA LEU A 94 -39.18 4.74 -14.27
C LEU A 94 -39.75 3.34 -14.06
N GLN A 95 -40.76 3.21 -13.21
CA GLN A 95 -41.45 1.93 -13.05
C GLN A 95 -42.04 1.58 -14.42
N SER A 96 -41.46 0.57 -15.06
CA SER A 96 -41.95 0.02 -16.33
C SER A 96 -43.34 -0.53 -16.06
N ARG A 97 -44.35 0.10 -16.66
CA ARG A 97 -45.74 -0.36 -16.63
C ARG A 97 -45.95 -1.49 -17.63
#